data_AF-A0A7V0RKN5-F1
#
_entry.id   AF-A0A7V0RKN5-F1
#
_cell.length_a   1.000
_cell.length_b   1.000
_cell.length_c   1.000
_cell.angle_alpha   90.00
_cell.angle_beta   90.00
_cell.angle_gamma   90.00
#
_symmetry.space_group_name_H-M   'P 1'
#
loop_
_entity.id
_entity.type
_entity.pdbx_description
1 polymer ?
#
loop_
_entity_poly.entity_id
_entity_poly.type
_entity_poly.pdbx_seq_one_letter_code
_entity_poly.pdbx_strand_id
1 'polypeptide(L)' 'MAMPSADEILSEIRTWVEVESPTMDAGAVNRMMDMVTAEFKAMGTATQRIPGTGGRADHVSVSSPWGGDE' A
#
# COMPACT_ATOMS: atom_id res chain seq x y z
N MET A 1 -14.15 -13.56 -12.73
CA MET A 1 -14.19 -12.84 -11.44
C MET A 1 -15.41 -11.95 -11.47
N ALA A 2 -16.30 -12.05 -10.48
CA ALA A 2 -17.45 -11.14 -10.41
C ALA A 2 -16.97 -9.75 -9.98
N MET A 3 -17.63 -8.71 -10.48
CA MET A 3 -17.40 -7.35 -9.98
C MET A 3 -17.85 -7.26 -8.52
N PRO A 4 -17.06 -6.63 -7.63
CA PRO A 4 -17.49 -6.43 -6.24
C PRO A 4 -18.72 -5.53 -6.18
N SER A 5 -19.56 -5.77 -5.18
CA SER A 5 -20.70 -4.92 -4.83
C SER A 5 -20.24 -3.56 -4.30
N ALA A 6 -21.15 -2.58 -4.28
CA ALA A 6 -20.87 -1.26 -3.72
C ALA A 6 -20.47 -1.32 -2.23
N ASP A 7 -21.08 -2.22 -1.46
CA ASP A 7 -20.78 -2.40 -0.04
C ASP A 7 -19.39 -2.99 0.18
N GLU A 8 -18.95 -3.93 -0.66
CA GLU A 8 -17.59 -4.48 -0.64
C GLU A 8 -16.55 -3.39 -0.97
N ILE A 9 -16.81 -2.59 -2.02
CA ILE A 9 -15.92 -1.47 -2.38
C ILE A 9 -15.84 -0.46 -1.23
N LEU A 10 -16.98 -0.11 -0.63
CA LEU A 10 -17.01 0.85 0.47
C LEU A 10 -16.28 0.34 1.71
N SER A 11 -16.40 -0.95 2.02
CA SER A 11 -15.69 -1.60 3.13
C SER A 11 -14.17 -1.50 2.96
N GLU A 12 -13.66 -1.79 1.77
CA GLU A 12 -12.22 -1.71 1.49
C GLU A 12 -11.72 -0.26 1.56
N ILE A 13 -12.44 0.69 0.96
CA ILE A 13 -12.10 2.12 1.05
C ILE A 13 -12.05 2.58 2.51
N ARG A 14 -12.99 2.13 3.34
CA ARG A 14 -13.03 2.48 4.77
C ARG A 14 -11.78 2.01 5.49
N THR A 15 -11.34 0.76 5.26
CA THR A 15 -10.09 0.24 5.83
C THR A 15 -8.91 1.14 5.50
N TRP A 16 -8.78 1.56 4.24
CA TRP A 16 -7.72 2.45 3.78
C TRP A 16 -7.76 3.83 4.45
N VAL A 17 -8.97 4.39 4.65
CA VAL A 17 -9.16 5.67 5.35
C VAL A 17 -8.79 5.55 6.83
N GLU A 18 -9.23 4.50 7.51
CA GLU A 18 -9.04 4.32 8.97
C GLU A 18 -7.59 4.11 9.39
N VAL A 19 -6.70 3.66 8.50
CA VAL A 19 -5.28 3.52 8.83
C VAL A 19 -4.64 4.86 9.17
N GLU A 20 -5.09 5.95 8.53
CA GLU A 20 -4.58 7.32 8.67
C GLU A 20 -3.06 7.44 8.43
N SER A 21 -2.63 8.34 7.55
CA SER A 21 -1.19 8.58 7.29
C SER A 21 -0.78 10.04 7.58
N PRO A 22 -0.88 10.52 8.83
CA PRO A 22 -0.42 11.86 9.19
C PRO A 22 1.04 12.03 8.79
N THR A 23 1.29 12.93 7.83
CA THR A 23 2.59 13.06 7.14
C THR A 23 3.77 13.35 8.09
N MET A 24 3.48 13.96 9.24
CA MET A 24 4.49 14.31 10.25
C MET A 24 4.80 13.17 11.23
N ASP A 25 4.05 12.07 11.17
CA ASP A 25 4.30 10.86 11.96
C ASP A 25 4.78 9.75 11.03
N ALA A 26 6.10 9.55 11.02
CA ALA A 26 6.72 8.53 10.19
C ALA A 26 6.26 7.11 10.54
N GLY A 27 5.92 6.85 11.81
CA GLY A 27 5.40 5.55 12.25
C GLY A 27 4.00 5.30 11.68
N ALA A 28 3.15 6.31 11.63
CA ALA A 28 1.82 6.20 11.03
C ALA A 28 1.87 5.99 9.52
N VAL A 29 2.71 6.74 8.81
CA VAL A 29 2.93 6.52 7.37
C VAL A 29 3.49 5.10 7.14
N ASN A 30 4.40 4.62 7.98
CA ASN A 30 4.94 3.26 7.85
C ASN A 30 3.88 2.15 8.04
N ARG A 31 2.86 2.36 8.89
CA ARG A 31 1.71 1.42 8.99
C ARG A 31 0.91 1.36 7.68
N MET A 32 0.70 2.50 7.02
CA MET A 32 0.10 2.53 5.68
C MET A 32 1.00 1.80 4.66
N MET A 33 2.32 2.02 4.70
CA MET A 33 3.25 1.32 3.81
C MET A 33 3.28 -0.20 4.05
N ASP A 34 3.05 -0.66 5.28
CA ASP A 34 2.94 -2.10 5.60
C ASP A 34 1.70 -2.72 4.95
N MET A 35 0.55 -2.05 5.05
CA MET A 35 -0.70 -2.47 4.40
C MET A 35 -0.55 -2.53 2.88
N VAL A 36 -0.05 -1.45 2.26
CA VAL A 36 0.23 -1.39 0.81
C VAL A 36 1.13 -2.56 0.39
N THR A 37 2.21 -2.80 1.13
CA THR A 37 3.16 -3.89 0.84
C THR A 37 2.49 -5.26 0.91
N ALA A 38 1.64 -5.49 1.91
CA ALA A 38 0.94 -6.76 2.09
C ALA A 38 -0.06 -7.03 0.95
N GLU A 39 -0.88 -6.03 0.58
CA GLU A 39 -1.88 -6.16 -0.46
C GLU A 39 -1.26 -6.43 -1.84
N PHE A 40 -0.23 -5.66 -2.21
CA PHE A 40 0.44 -5.86 -3.51
C PHE A 40 1.18 -7.20 -3.58
N LYS A 41 1.82 -7.64 -2.50
CA LYS A 41 2.40 -9.00 -2.42
C LYS A 41 1.33 -10.08 -2.58
N ALA A 42 0.15 -9.92 -1.98
CA ALA A 42 -0.96 -10.86 -2.13
C ALA A 42 -1.47 -10.94 -3.59
N MET A 43 -1.34 -9.86 -4.35
CA MET A 43 -1.64 -9.81 -5.78
C MET A 43 -0.53 -10.37 -6.69
N GLY A 44 0.59 -10.84 -6.11
CA GLY A 44 1.70 -11.44 -6.86
C GLY A 44 2.60 -10.44 -7.59
N THR A 45 2.59 -9.16 -7.20
CA THR A 45 3.50 -8.16 -7.76
C THR A 45 4.88 -8.22 -7.11
N ALA A 46 5.90 -7.79 -7.84
CA ALA A 46 7.22 -7.58 -7.26
C ALA A 46 7.20 -6.27 -6.45
N THR A 47 7.28 -6.41 -5.12
CA THR A 47 7.11 -5.30 -4.18
C THR A 47 8.35 -5.14 -3.31
N GLN A 48 8.93 -3.94 -3.32
CA GLN A 48 10.11 -3.58 -2.53
C GLN A 48 9.79 -2.46 -1.53
N ARG A 49 10.22 -2.64 -0.28
CA ARG A 49 10.24 -1.60 0.74
C ARG A 49 11.58 -0.86 0.71
N ILE A 50 11.55 0.47 0.67
CA ILE A 50 12.72 1.34 0.63
C ILE A 50 12.75 2.14 1.95
N PRO A 51 13.77 1.95 2.81
CA PRO A 51 13.86 2.65 4.08
C PRO A 51 13.90 4.18 3.91
N GLY A 52 13.14 4.89 4.74
CA GLY A 52 13.18 6.34 4.82
C GLY A 52 14.50 6.87 5.38
N THR A 53 14.80 8.14 5.13
CA THR A 53 16.00 8.82 5.63
C THR A 53 15.65 10.17 6.27
N GLY A 54 16.49 10.63 7.21
CA GLY A 54 16.32 11.93 7.85
C GLY A 54 15.02 12.07 8.65
N GLY A 55 14.58 10.99 9.31
CA GLY A 55 13.35 10.95 10.10
C GLY A 55 12.06 10.85 9.28
N ARG A 56 12.14 10.61 7.98
CA ARG A 56 10.98 10.37 7.11
C ARG A 56 10.60 8.90 7.07
N ALA A 57 9.35 8.63 6.74
CA ALA A 57 8.82 7.29 6.51
C ALA A 57 9.41 6.62 5.27
N ASP A 58 9.16 5.32 5.18
CA ASP A 58 9.58 4.47 4.09
C ASP A 58 8.75 4.69 2.82
N HIS A 59 9.26 4.19 1.71
CA HIS A 59 8.56 4.16 0.43
C HIS A 59 8.32 2.71 0.00
N VAL A 60 7.31 2.50 -0.84
CA VAL A 60 7.03 1.21 -1.48
C VAL A 60 7.13 1.39 -2.99
N SER A 61 7.97 0.56 -3.62
CA SER A 61 8.02 0.41 -5.08
C SER A 61 7.33 -0.90 -5.45
N VAL A 62 6.45 -0.85 -6.45
CA VAL A 62 5.71 -2.01 -6.93
C VAL A 62 5.85 -2.09 -8.45
N SER A 63 6.31 -3.23 -8.95
CA SER A 63 6.28 -3.54 -10.38
C SER A 63 5.27 -4.65 -10.67
N SER A 64 4.43 -4.39 -11.67
CA SER A 64 3.45 -5.35 -12.14
C SER A 64 4.09 -6.31 -13.14
N PRO A 65 3.73 -7.61 -13.14
CA PRO A 65 4.33 -8.60 -14.02
C PRO A 65 3.99 -8.40 -15.51
N TRP A 66 2.99 -7.57 -15.82
CA TRP A 66 2.61 -7.19 -17.19
C TRP A 66 3.19 -5.84 -17.63
N GLY A 67 3.92 -5.15 -16.74
CA GLY A 67 4.52 -3.84 -17.00
C GLY A 67 5.95 -3.88 -17.52
N GLY A 68 6.64 -5.02 -17.43
CA GLY A 68 8.02 -5.24 -17.93
C GLY A 68 9.08 -4.40 -17.22
N ASP A 69 10.29 -4.96 -17.06
CA ASP A 69 11.50 -4.15 -16.83
C ASP A 69 11.89 -3.54 -18.19
N GLU A 70 11.42 -2.33 -18.49
CA GLU A 70 12.03 -1.45 -19.50
C GLU A 70 12.84 -0.35 -18.80
#